data_AF-A0A5K1GWA9-F1
#
_entry.id   AF-A0A5K1GWA9-F1
#
_cell.length_a   1.000
_cell.length_b   1.000
_cell.length_c   1.000
_cell.angle_alpha   90.00
_cell.angle_beta   90.00
_cell.angle_gamma   90.00
#
_symmetry.space_group_name_H-M   'P 1'
#
loop_
_entity.id
_entity.type
_entity.pdbx_description
1 polymer ?
#
loop_
_entity_poly.entity_id
_entity_poly.type
_entity_poly.pdbx_seq_one_letter_code
_entity_poly.pdbx_strand_id
1 'polypeptide(L)'
;VKNHGIADSVMNDMMEISRRFFRLPESERLKSYSEDPTKTVRLSTSFNVKKEKVSNWRDYLRLHCYPLEDYAQHWPAQPSNFRFAFCLPLKRNTVIW
;
A
#
# COMPACT_ATOMS: atom_id res chain seq x y z
N VAL A 1 -9.68 18.24 1.15
CA VAL A 1 -9.46 19.06 -0.07
C VAL A 1 -10.57 18.76 -1.05
N LYS A 2 -11.12 19.74 -1.77
CA LYS A 2 -12.06 19.55 -2.89
C LYS A 2 -11.39 20.02 -4.18
N ASN A 3 -11.82 19.53 -5.35
CA ASN A 3 -11.26 19.88 -6.67
C ASN A 3 -9.73 19.61 -6.79
N HIS A 4 -9.26 18.47 -6.27
CA HIS A 4 -7.85 18.07 -6.27
C HIS A 4 -7.33 17.58 -7.64
N GLY A 5 -8.17 17.57 -8.68
CA GLY A 5 -7.78 17.15 -10.04
C GLY A 5 -7.56 15.64 -10.22
N ILE A 6 -7.84 14.83 -9.19
CA ILE A 6 -7.80 13.37 -9.26
C ILE A 6 -9.20 12.87 -9.62
N ALA A 7 -9.30 12.07 -10.69
CA ALA A 7 -10.58 11.48 -11.09
C ALA A 7 -11.11 10.51 -10.02
N ASP A 8 -12.42 10.53 -9.79
CA ASP A 8 -13.06 9.64 -8.81
C ASP A 8 -12.84 8.16 -9.12
N SER A 9 -12.79 7.79 -10.40
CA SER A 9 -12.48 6.43 -10.83
C SER A 9 -11.12 5.95 -10.33
N VAL A 10 -10.10 6.81 -10.37
CA VAL A 10 -8.75 6.49 -9.87
C VAL A 10 -8.79 6.21 -8.37
N MET A 11 -9.47 7.06 -7.60
CA MET A 11 -9.59 6.85 -6.15
C MET A 11 -10.39 5.59 -5.82
N ASN A 12 -11.48 5.33 -6.55
CA ASN A 12 -12.31 4.14 -6.40
C ASN A 12 -11.52 2.86 -6.69
N ASP A 13 -10.75 2.83 -7.78
CA ASP A 13 -9.90 1.69 -8.15
C ASP A 13 -8.83 1.42 -7.09
N MET A 14 -8.15 2.47 -6.60
CA MET A 14 -7.15 2.36 -5.53
C MET A 14 -7.76 1.86 -4.21
N MET A 15 -8.98 2.29 -3.88
CA MET A 15 -9.68 1.82 -2.69
C MET A 15 -10.13 0.36 -2.84
N GLU A 16 -10.66 -0.02 -4.00
CA GLU A 16 -11.09 -1.40 -4.27
C GLU A 16 -9.91 -2.37 -4.21
N ILE A 17 -8.81 -2.04 -4.88
CA ILE A 17 -7.63 -2.91 -4.92
C ILE A 17 -7.00 -3.09 -3.54
N SER A 18 -7.02 -2.03 -2.71
CA SER A 18 -6.60 -2.08 -1.31
C SER A 18 -7.46 -3.05 -0.51
N ARG A 19 -8.79 -2.96 -0.64
CA ARG A 19 -9.73 -3.88 0.04
C ARG A 19 -9.49 -5.32 -0.41
N ARG A 20 -9.26 -5.55 -1.70
CA ARG A 20 -8.97 -6.88 -2.24
C ARG A 20 -7.67 -7.44 -1.69
N PHE A 21 -6.60 -6.64 -1.59
CA PHE A 21 -5.34 -7.07 -0.96
C PHE A 21 -5.54 -7.53 0.48
N PHE A 22 -6.22 -6.73 1.32
CA PHE A 22 -6.43 -7.10 2.73
C PHE A 22 -7.41 -8.26 2.94
N ARG A 23 -8.23 -8.60 1.94
CA ARG A 23 -9.09 -9.79 1.92
C ARG A 23 -8.40 -11.05 1.39
N LEU A 24 -7.16 -10.96 0.90
CA LEU A 24 -6.42 -12.14 0.46
C LEU A 24 -6.18 -13.10 1.64
N PRO A 25 -6.02 -14.41 1.36
CA PRO A 25 -5.56 -15.37 2.35
C PRO A 25 -4.31 -14.86 3.06
N GLU A 26 -4.19 -15.18 4.34
CA GLU A 26 -3.04 -14.75 5.15
C GLU A 26 -1.70 -15.15 4.51
N SER A 27 -1.61 -16.35 3.94
CA SER A 27 -0.41 -16.83 3.23
C SER A 27 0.04 -15.93 2.06
N GLU A 28 -0.89 -15.27 1.38
CA GLU A 28 -0.58 -14.30 0.32
C GLU A 28 -0.15 -12.95 0.90
N ARG A 29 -0.84 -12.48 1.95
CA ARG A 29 -0.53 -11.21 2.61
C ARG A 29 0.85 -11.25 3.29
N LEU A 30 1.17 -12.38 3.94
CA LEU A 30 2.43 -12.56 4.67
C LEU A 30 3.68 -12.55 3.77
N LYS A 31 3.53 -12.72 2.44
CA LYS A 31 4.65 -12.52 1.48
C LYS A 31 5.19 -11.09 1.53
N SER A 32 4.39 -10.12 1.97
CA SER A 32 4.81 -8.73 2.14
C SER A 32 5.09 -8.37 3.61
N TYR A 33 4.95 -9.30 4.56
CA TYR A 33 5.14 -9.01 5.98
C TYR A 33 6.61 -8.82 6.34
N SER A 34 6.91 -7.82 7.17
CA SER A 34 8.23 -7.68 7.78
C SER A 34 8.20 -6.82 9.05
N GLU A 35 9.03 -7.17 10.03
CA GLU A 35 9.30 -6.34 11.21
C GLU A 35 10.39 -5.29 10.95
N ASP A 36 11.16 -5.44 9.86
CA ASP A 36 12.24 -4.53 9.51
C ASP A 36 11.68 -3.20 8.95
N PRO A 37 11.82 -2.07 9.65
CA PRO A 37 11.25 -0.79 9.24
C PRO A 37 11.93 -0.21 7.98
N THR A 38 13.10 -0.73 7.60
CA THR A 38 13.85 -0.28 6.41
C THR A 38 13.31 -0.89 5.12
N LYS A 39 12.47 -1.93 5.20
CA LYS A 39 11.83 -2.52 4.02
C LYS A 39 10.93 -1.51 3.31
N THR A 40 11.12 -1.42 2.01
CA THR A 40 10.48 -0.45 1.11
C THR A 40 9.04 -0.84 0.77
N VAL A 41 8.71 -2.14 0.88
CA VAL A 41 7.37 -2.71 0.83
C VAL A 41 7.18 -3.53 2.10
N ARG A 42 6.17 -3.19 2.90
CA ARG A 42 6.00 -3.82 4.21
C ARG A 42 4.56 -3.84 4.68
N LEU A 43 4.02 -5.03 4.85
CA LEU A 43 2.82 -5.30 5.65
C LEU A 43 3.22 -5.40 7.12
N SER A 44 2.48 -4.74 7.99
CA SER A 44 2.71 -4.75 9.42
C SER A 44 1.39 -4.57 10.17
N THR A 45 1.35 -5.10 11.39
CA THR A 45 0.24 -4.98 12.34
C THR A 45 0.78 -4.33 13.61
N SER A 46 0.13 -3.28 14.10
CA SER A 46 0.62 -2.37 15.16
C SER A 46 1.98 -1.70 14.83
N PHE A 47 2.26 -0.52 15.39
CA PHE A 47 3.44 0.24 15.00
C PHE A 47 4.70 -0.21 15.77
N ASN A 48 4.54 -0.88 16.92
CA ASN A 48 5.65 -1.48 17.67
C ASN A 48 5.19 -2.35 18.86
N VAL A 49 4.83 -3.64 18.64
CA VAL A 49 4.37 -4.55 19.72
C VAL A 49 5.28 -4.56 20.95
N LYS A 50 6.59 -4.35 20.77
CA LYS A 50 7.59 -4.37 21.86
C LYS A 50 7.76 -3.05 22.63
N LYS A 51 7.25 -1.92 22.11
CA LYS A 51 7.39 -0.58 22.71
C LYS A 51 6.08 0.13 22.99
N GLU A 52 4.97 -0.33 22.42
CA GLU A 52 3.66 0.29 22.60
C GLU A 52 3.05 -0.09 23.96
N LYS A 53 2.56 0.92 24.68
CA LYS A 53 1.71 0.72 25.88
C LYS A 53 0.24 0.46 25.54
N VAL A 54 -0.17 0.81 24.32
CA VAL A 54 -1.52 0.63 23.78
C VAL A 54 -1.37 0.19 22.33
N SER A 55 -1.86 -1.01 22.01
CA SER A 55 -1.82 -1.53 20.65
C SER A 55 -2.83 -0.81 19.76
N ASN A 56 -2.39 -0.37 18.58
CA ASN A 56 -3.32 0.13 17.56
C ASN A 56 -3.96 -1.05 16.81
N TRP A 57 -5.29 -1.13 16.80
CA TRP A 57 -6.04 -2.10 15.99
C TRP A 57 -6.02 -1.67 14.52
N ARG A 58 -4.89 -1.94 13.84
CA ARG A 58 -4.72 -1.61 12.44
C ARG A 58 -3.64 -2.46 11.79
N ASP A 59 -4.02 -3.06 10.66
CA ASP A 59 -3.07 -3.55 9.67
C ASP A 59 -2.82 -2.47 8.62
N TYR A 60 -1.58 -2.36 8.15
CA TYR A 60 -1.22 -1.44 7.08
C TYR A 60 -0.14 -2.00 6.17
N LEU A 61 -0.22 -1.63 4.89
CA LEU A 61 0.78 -1.91 3.88
C LEU A 61 1.46 -0.59 3.53
N ARG A 62 2.77 -0.50 3.79
CA ARG A 62 3.61 0.63 3.39
C ARG A 62 4.26 0.34 2.05
N LEU A 63 4.18 1.29 1.14
CA LEU A 63 4.82 1.25 -0.17
C LEU A 63 5.67 2.51 -0.36
N HIS A 64 6.97 2.33 -0.60
CA HIS A 64 7.78 3.40 -1.18
C HIS A 64 7.41 3.55 -2.65
N CYS A 65 7.31 4.79 -3.11
CA CYS A 65 6.80 5.12 -4.43
C CYS A 65 7.60 6.20 -5.17
N TYR A 66 8.69 6.71 -4.61
CA TYR A 66 9.51 7.73 -5.26
C TYR A 66 11.02 7.46 -5.12
N PRO A 67 11.76 7.35 -6.24
CA PRO A 67 11.26 7.27 -7.63
C PRO A 67 10.53 5.94 -7.88
N LEU A 68 9.44 5.97 -8.65
CA LEU A 68 8.53 4.81 -8.73
C LEU A 68 9.18 3.58 -9.36
N GLU A 69 10.07 3.79 -10.33
CA GLU A 69 10.78 2.76 -11.08
C GLU A 69 11.60 1.83 -10.17
N ASP A 70 12.15 2.37 -9.09
CA ASP A 70 12.98 1.63 -8.15
C ASP A 70 12.15 0.70 -7.25
N TYR A 71 10.89 1.06 -6.97
CA TYR A 71 10.07 0.39 -5.97
C TYR A 71 8.92 -0.46 -6.53
N ALA A 72 8.29 -0.04 -7.64
CA ALA A 72 7.06 -0.67 -8.14
C ALA A 72 7.22 -2.16 -8.46
N GLN A 73 8.42 -2.58 -8.87
CA GLN A 73 8.74 -3.99 -9.14
C GLN A 73 8.71 -4.89 -7.89
N HIS A 74 8.83 -4.30 -6.70
CA HIS A 74 8.83 -4.99 -5.41
C HIS A 74 7.45 -5.02 -4.75
N TRP A 75 6.47 -4.28 -5.28
CA TRP A 75 5.12 -4.22 -4.73
C TRP A 75 4.39 -5.57 -4.87
N PRO A 76 3.31 -5.81 -4.09
CA PRO A 76 2.54 -7.04 -4.18
C PRO A 76 2.14 -7.40 -5.61
N ALA A 77 2.32 -8.67 -5.98
CA ALA A 77 1.86 -9.20 -7.26
C ALA A 77 0.36 -9.56 -7.23
N GLN A 78 -0.18 -9.78 -6.04
CA GLN A 78 -1.60 -10.06 -5.82
C GLN A 78 -2.26 -8.89 -5.07
N PRO A 79 -3.47 -8.49 -5.46
CA PRO A 79 -4.20 -8.94 -6.65
C PRO A 79 -3.48 -8.55 -7.96
N SER A 80 -3.72 -9.27 -9.06
CA SER A 80 -2.93 -9.16 -10.30
C SER A 80 -2.83 -7.74 -10.90
N ASN A 81 -3.82 -6.88 -10.63
CA ASN A 81 -3.84 -5.48 -11.07
C ASN A 81 -3.34 -4.48 -10.01
N PHE A 82 -2.74 -4.94 -8.90
CA PHE A 82 -2.27 -4.09 -7.81
C PHE A 82 -1.31 -3.02 -8.30
N ARG A 83 -0.23 -3.42 -8.96
CA ARG A 83 0.78 -2.48 -9.47
C ARG A 83 0.20 -1.48 -10.46
N PHE A 84 -0.68 -1.92 -11.36
CA PHE A 84 -1.30 -1.04 -12.36
C PHE A 84 -2.17 0.04 -11.71
N ALA A 85 -3.00 -0.35 -10.74
CA ALA A 85 -3.90 0.55 -10.03
C ALA A 85 -3.17 1.66 -9.26
N PHE A 86 -1.98 1.37 -8.72
CA PHE A 86 -1.18 2.35 -7.98
C PHE A 86 -0.12 3.08 -8.84
N CYS A 87 0.49 2.43 -9.84
CA CYS A 87 1.54 3.04 -10.65
C CYS A 87 0.99 4.13 -11.58
N LEU A 88 -0.17 3.92 -12.21
CA LEU A 88 -0.73 4.90 -13.14
C LEU A 88 -0.99 6.27 -12.48
N PRO A 89 -1.64 6.31 -11.29
CA PRO A 89 -1.85 7.58 -10.58
C PRO A 89 -0.56 8.22 -10.09
N LEU A 90 0.45 7.43 -9.75
CA LEU A 90 1.72 7.92 -9.18
C LEU A 90 2.75 8.37 -10.23
N LYS A 91 2.67 7.87 -11.48
CA LYS A 91 3.50 8.37 -12.60
C LYS A 91 3.01 9.68 -13.18
N ARG A 92 1.69 9.84 -13.25
CA ARG A 92 1.10 11.16 -13.50
C ARG A 92 1.36 11.96 -12.24
N ASN A 93 2.00 13.12 -12.34
CA ASN A 93 2.44 14.01 -11.25
C ASN A 93 1.26 14.47 -10.35
N THR A 94 0.57 13.52 -9.75
CA THR A 94 -0.66 13.65 -9.00
C THR A 94 -0.21 13.65 -7.55
N VAL A 95 -0.26 14.82 -6.92
CA VAL A 95 0.16 14.93 -5.53
C VAL A 95 -0.90 14.24 -4.67
N ILE A 96 -0.59 13.02 -4.22
CA ILE A 96 -1.41 12.27 -3.27
C ILE A 96 -0.89 12.66 -1.87
N TRP A 97 -1.64 13.53 -1.17
CA TRP A 97 -1.44 13.82 0.26
C TRP A 97 -2.32 12.91 1.11
#